data_AF-A0A954YBY8-F1
#
_entry.id   AF-A0A954YBY8-F1
#
_cell.length_a   1.000
_cell.length_b   1.000
_cell.length_c   1.000
_cell.angle_alpha   90.00
_cell.angle_beta   90.00
_cell.angle_gamma   90.00
#
_symmetry.space_group_name_H-M   'P 1'
#
loop_
_entity.id
_entity.type
_entity.pdbx_description
1 polymer ?
#
loop_
_entity_poly.entity_id
_entity_poly.type
_entity_poly.pdbx_seq_one_letter_code
_entity_poly.pdbx_strand_id
1 'polypeptide(L)'
;MKSNGLFACLAAIALSAPLFAAHTNNILITGYWPPTNEMVRQFSTSPTQNPSGWVGGDWEGRGYDIYSYFPEFPNGVGQGVGDLEVDYQDTSEDFWRIANEVQPVAIITFSRGRNGRNWEVEGAQRNLATWVNDYTAPFQPTPSPPDSSVPAGFVRPSTLPMQDIVDRLENEFPVINPFIDPDGYGGGFLSEFIAYHGVWYQSLHSDPTDPAWSVAAGHIHVGINVTTQQGIRATEITLRTLLDYVDTIVPEPTSFMLMAPLALLALRRR
;
A
#
# COMPACT_ATOMS: atom_id res chain seq x y z
N MET A 1 68.15 25.43 -8.36
CA MET A 1 67.62 25.19 -7.00
C MET A 1 66.95 26.49 -6.55
N LYS A 2 65.66 26.63 -6.28
CA LYS A 2 64.54 25.73 -5.99
C LYS A 2 63.26 26.34 -6.58
N SER A 3 62.39 25.51 -7.15
CA SER A 3 61.04 25.88 -7.58
C SER A 3 60.08 25.86 -6.38
N ASN A 4 59.35 26.95 -6.13
CA ASN A 4 58.28 26.98 -5.13
C ASN A 4 57.01 26.40 -5.74
N GLY A 5 56.65 25.18 -5.33
CA GLY A 5 55.39 24.54 -5.67
C GLY A 5 54.25 25.09 -4.82
N LEU A 6 53.24 25.63 -5.49
CA LEU A 6 51.97 26.05 -4.90
C LEU A 6 51.12 24.79 -4.68
N PHE A 7 50.91 24.39 -3.43
CA PHE A 7 49.94 23.35 -3.09
C PHE A 7 48.53 23.94 -3.16
N ALA A 8 47.76 23.52 -4.16
CA ALA A 8 46.32 23.74 -4.20
C ALA A 8 45.64 22.66 -3.35
N CYS A 9 45.14 23.03 -2.17
CA CYS A 9 44.21 22.20 -1.42
C CYS A 9 42.85 22.24 -2.12
N LEU A 10 42.50 21.18 -2.87
CA LEU A 10 41.10 20.91 -3.20
C LEU A 10 40.40 20.45 -1.92
N ALA A 11 39.54 21.30 -1.37
CA ALA A 11 38.55 20.87 -0.39
C ALA A 11 37.45 20.13 -1.15
N ALA A 12 37.37 18.81 -0.98
CA ALA A 12 36.22 18.04 -1.41
C ALA A 12 35.04 18.39 -0.48
N ILE A 13 34.06 19.11 -1.00
CA ILE A 13 32.77 19.28 -0.34
C ILE A 13 32.03 17.96 -0.52
N ALA A 14 32.08 17.09 0.48
CA ALA A 14 31.18 15.95 0.55
C ALA A 14 29.79 16.52 0.85
N LEU A 15 28.95 16.65 -0.18
CA LEU A 15 27.52 16.83 -0.02
C LEU A 15 27.01 15.58 0.70
N SER A 16 26.69 15.70 1.99
CA SER A 16 25.95 14.68 2.72
C SER A 16 24.53 14.66 2.16
N ALA A 17 24.29 13.82 1.16
CA ALA A 17 22.93 13.44 0.80
C ALA A 17 22.30 12.80 2.05
N PRO A 18 21.02 13.08 2.36
CA PRO A 18 20.33 12.35 3.41
C PRO A 18 20.42 10.85 3.08
N LEU A 19 20.88 10.07 4.04
CA LEU A 19 20.99 8.63 3.91
C LEU A 19 19.59 8.05 4.07
N PHE A 20 18.88 7.82 2.97
CA PHE A 20 17.65 7.02 2.97
C PHE A 20 18.02 5.56 3.26
N ALA A 21 17.21 4.87 4.06
CA ALA A 21 17.32 3.43 4.17
C ALA A 21 16.89 2.80 2.82
N ALA A 22 17.45 1.64 2.48
CA ALA A 22 16.93 0.85 1.37
C ALA A 22 15.52 0.37 1.75
N HIS A 23 14.49 0.97 1.15
CA HIS A 23 13.10 0.52 1.23
C HIS A 23 12.80 -0.48 0.09
N THR A 24 11.69 -1.20 0.19
CA THR A 24 11.17 -1.95 -0.96
C THR A 24 10.41 -1.04 -1.92
N ASN A 25 10.11 -1.51 -3.13
CA ASN A 25 9.18 -0.86 -4.04
C ASN A 25 7.86 -1.63 -4.12
N ASN A 26 7.46 -2.25 -3.01
CA ASN A 26 6.31 -3.13 -2.98
C ASN A 26 5.04 -2.34 -2.64
N ILE A 27 3.96 -2.60 -3.36
CA ILE A 27 2.63 -2.07 -3.06
C ILE A 27 1.77 -3.23 -2.58
N LEU A 28 1.15 -3.07 -1.41
CA LEU A 28 0.22 -4.06 -0.88
C LEU A 28 -1.21 -3.61 -1.15
N ILE A 29 -2.01 -4.47 -1.78
CA ILE A 29 -3.46 -4.27 -1.87
C ILE A 29 -4.24 -5.44 -1.30
N THR A 30 -5.39 -5.19 -0.69
CA THR A 30 -6.25 -6.26 -0.13
C THR A 30 -7.69 -6.11 -0.58
N GLY A 31 -8.51 -7.17 -0.52
CA GLY A 31 -9.90 -7.10 -0.95
C GLY A 31 -10.85 -7.97 -0.13
N TYR A 32 -11.79 -7.36 0.58
CA TYR A 32 -12.86 -8.06 1.31
C TYR A 32 -14.18 -8.11 0.55
N TRP A 33 -14.61 -9.36 0.29
CA TRP A 33 -15.80 -9.76 -0.45
C TRP A 33 -15.81 -9.36 -1.93
N PRO A 34 -16.54 -10.09 -2.78
CA PRO A 34 -16.79 -9.65 -4.14
C PRO A 34 -17.53 -8.29 -4.16
N PRO A 35 -17.18 -7.36 -5.05
CA PRO A 35 -16.27 -7.55 -6.19
C PRO A 35 -14.77 -7.34 -5.86
N THR A 36 -14.41 -6.97 -4.64
CA THR A 36 -13.06 -6.45 -4.34
C THR A 36 -11.97 -7.51 -4.30
N ASN A 37 -12.24 -8.70 -3.76
CA ASN A 37 -11.28 -9.81 -3.82
C ASN A 37 -11.01 -10.22 -5.28
N GLU A 38 -12.07 -10.27 -6.11
CA GLU A 38 -11.95 -10.63 -7.52
C GLU A 38 -11.21 -9.59 -8.35
N MET A 39 -11.38 -8.30 -8.05
CA MET A 39 -10.74 -7.25 -8.85
C MET A 39 -9.23 -7.12 -8.60
N VAL A 40 -8.77 -7.51 -7.41
CA VAL A 40 -7.33 -7.50 -7.07
C VAL A 40 -6.66 -8.85 -7.37
N ARG A 41 -7.42 -9.89 -7.73
CA ARG A 41 -6.95 -11.27 -7.92
C ARG A 41 -5.73 -11.40 -8.84
N GLN A 42 -5.65 -10.59 -9.90
CA GLN A 42 -4.53 -10.61 -10.85
C GLN A 42 -3.16 -10.29 -10.21
N PHE A 43 -3.17 -9.63 -9.05
CA PHE A 43 -1.97 -9.27 -8.30
C PHE A 43 -1.60 -10.30 -7.21
N SER A 44 -2.33 -11.41 -7.10
CA SER A 44 -1.97 -12.50 -6.18
C SER A 44 -0.86 -13.36 -6.79
N THR A 45 0.13 -13.69 -5.97
CA THR A 45 1.22 -14.62 -6.31
C THR A 45 0.82 -16.09 -6.09
N SER A 46 -0.32 -16.34 -5.45
CA SER A 46 -0.82 -17.69 -5.23
C SER A 46 -1.30 -18.31 -6.54
N PRO A 47 -0.71 -19.43 -7.01
CA PRO A 47 -1.16 -20.10 -8.22
C PRO A 47 -2.56 -20.72 -8.08
N THR A 48 -3.03 -20.91 -6.84
CA THR A 48 -4.40 -21.36 -6.57
C THR A 48 -5.40 -20.23 -6.75
N GLN A 49 -5.10 -19.02 -6.24
CA GLN A 49 -6.00 -17.88 -6.38
C GLN A 49 -5.88 -17.22 -7.76
N ASN A 50 -4.70 -17.27 -8.38
CA ASN A 50 -4.40 -16.66 -9.67
C ASN A 50 -3.68 -17.65 -10.60
N PRO A 51 -4.42 -18.60 -11.19
CA PRO A 51 -3.84 -19.63 -12.05
C PRO A 51 -3.27 -19.09 -13.37
N SER A 52 -3.63 -17.86 -13.75
CA SER A 52 -3.07 -17.18 -14.93
C SER A 52 -1.67 -16.60 -14.68
N GLY A 53 -1.22 -16.60 -13.43
CA GLY A 53 0.08 -16.08 -13.02
C GLY A 53 0.02 -14.62 -12.58
N TRP A 54 0.95 -14.27 -11.71
CA TRP A 54 1.09 -12.93 -11.15
C TRP A 54 1.51 -11.91 -12.22
N VAL A 55 0.77 -10.81 -12.33
CA VAL A 55 1.08 -9.70 -13.27
C VAL A 55 1.60 -8.45 -12.56
N GLY A 56 1.84 -8.52 -11.24
CA GLY A 56 2.24 -7.36 -10.44
C GLY A 56 3.73 -7.05 -10.46
N GLY A 57 4.59 -7.92 -11.01
CA GLY A 57 6.03 -7.70 -11.05
C GLY A 57 6.41 -6.60 -12.03
N ASP A 58 7.20 -5.62 -11.58
CA ASP A 58 7.56 -4.39 -12.32
C ASP A 58 6.36 -3.83 -13.09
N TRP A 59 5.27 -3.57 -12.35
CA TRP A 59 3.96 -3.32 -12.95
C TRP A 59 4.00 -2.07 -13.83
N GLU A 60 3.65 -2.25 -15.11
CA GLU A 60 3.75 -1.25 -16.18
C GLU A 60 5.16 -0.67 -16.43
N GLY A 61 6.22 -1.37 -15.99
CA GLY A 61 7.60 -0.93 -16.16
C GLY A 61 7.99 0.25 -15.26
N ARG A 62 7.31 0.39 -14.11
CA ARG A 62 7.45 1.52 -13.18
C ARG A 62 8.41 1.25 -12.03
N GLY A 63 8.99 0.06 -11.93
CA GLY A 63 9.90 -0.31 -10.85
C GLY A 63 9.22 -0.70 -9.53
N TYR A 64 7.89 -0.88 -9.54
CA TYR A 64 7.10 -1.29 -8.37
C TYR A 64 6.49 -2.68 -8.57
N ASP A 65 6.51 -3.47 -7.50
CA ASP A 65 5.88 -4.78 -7.46
C ASP A 65 4.54 -4.69 -6.71
N ILE A 66 3.43 -5.11 -7.33
CA ILE A 66 2.08 -5.06 -6.75
C ILE A 66 1.68 -6.43 -6.23
N TYR A 67 1.41 -6.54 -4.93
CA TYR A 67 0.98 -7.77 -4.27
C TYR A 67 -0.45 -7.65 -3.78
N SER A 68 -1.27 -8.66 -4.03
CA SER A 68 -2.60 -8.76 -3.43
C SER A 68 -2.81 -9.99 -2.56
N TYR A 69 -3.50 -9.75 -1.44
CA TYR A 69 -3.94 -10.78 -0.50
C TYR A 69 -5.42 -10.57 -0.18
N PHE A 70 -6.17 -11.66 -0.12
CA PHE A 70 -7.61 -11.63 0.13
C PHE A 70 -8.11 -13.04 0.46
N PRO A 71 -9.21 -13.14 1.23
CA PRO A 71 -9.88 -14.40 1.47
C PRO A 71 -10.66 -14.85 0.23
N GLU A 72 -10.84 -16.16 0.09
CA GLU A 72 -11.74 -16.75 -0.89
C GLU A 72 -13.15 -16.86 -0.33
N PHE A 73 -14.16 -16.63 -1.18
CA PHE A 73 -15.55 -16.70 -0.78
C PHE A 73 -16.34 -17.75 -1.59
N PRO A 74 -16.09 -19.06 -1.35
CA PRO A 74 -16.78 -20.13 -2.09
C PRO A 74 -18.31 -20.11 -1.90
N ASN A 75 -18.79 -19.47 -0.83
CA ASN A 75 -20.21 -19.32 -0.51
C ASN A 75 -20.73 -17.88 -0.68
N GLY A 76 -20.04 -17.04 -1.46
CA GLY A 76 -20.50 -15.68 -1.82
C GLY A 76 -19.98 -14.58 -0.90
N VAL A 77 -20.73 -14.22 0.14
CA VAL A 77 -20.30 -13.23 1.17
C VAL A 77 -20.39 -13.87 2.55
N GLY A 78 -19.63 -13.38 3.52
CA GLY A 78 -19.55 -13.98 4.86
C GLY A 78 -18.11 -14.06 5.35
N GLN A 79 -17.78 -15.09 6.12
CA GLN A 79 -16.45 -15.25 6.72
C GLN A 79 -15.34 -15.43 5.67
N GLY A 80 -15.61 -16.16 4.58
CA GLY A 80 -14.56 -16.54 3.62
C GLY A 80 -13.61 -17.58 4.21
N VAL A 81 -12.49 -17.84 3.52
CA VAL A 81 -11.42 -18.76 3.95
C VAL A 81 -10.06 -18.31 3.39
N GLY A 82 -8.97 -18.70 4.04
CA GLY A 82 -7.60 -18.40 3.61
C GLY A 82 -7.11 -17.06 4.16
N ASP A 83 -6.01 -16.53 3.60
CA ASP A 83 -5.37 -15.32 4.11
C ASP A 83 -6.36 -14.15 4.24
N LEU A 84 -6.32 -13.48 5.40
CA LEU A 84 -7.22 -12.39 5.77
C LEU A 84 -8.69 -12.85 5.80
N GLU A 85 -8.97 -14.02 6.36
CA GLU A 85 -10.33 -14.47 6.65
C GLU A 85 -11.08 -13.37 7.41
N VAL A 86 -12.38 -13.22 7.15
CA VAL A 86 -13.20 -12.19 7.79
C VAL A 86 -13.52 -12.62 9.23
N ASP A 87 -12.48 -12.55 10.04
CA ASP A 87 -12.38 -12.88 11.45
C ASP A 87 -11.33 -11.93 12.05
N TYR A 88 -11.61 -11.32 13.20
CA TYR A 88 -10.73 -10.29 13.74
C TYR A 88 -9.33 -10.81 14.10
N GLN A 89 -9.22 -12.05 14.57
CA GLN A 89 -7.93 -12.61 14.98
C GLN A 89 -7.11 -12.95 13.75
N ASP A 90 -7.72 -13.64 12.79
CA ASP A 90 -7.10 -14.01 11.52
C ASP A 90 -6.63 -12.77 10.77
N THR A 91 -7.49 -11.76 10.65
CA THR A 91 -7.15 -10.48 9.99
C THR A 91 -5.93 -9.82 10.60
N SER A 92 -5.83 -9.73 11.93
CA SER A 92 -4.66 -9.14 12.59
C SER A 92 -3.40 -9.98 12.37
N GLU A 93 -3.49 -11.30 12.55
CA GLU A 93 -2.35 -12.20 12.41
C GLU A 93 -1.79 -12.15 10.99
N ASP A 94 -2.67 -12.27 9.99
CA ASP A 94 -2.29 -12.27 8.59
C ASP A 94 -1.84 -10.91 8.10
N PHE A 95 -2.55 -9.84 8.42
CA PHE A 95 -2.15 -8.51 7.97
C PHE A 95 -0.72 -8.19 8.39
N TRP A 96 -0.37 -8.42 9.66
CA TRP A 96 0.98 -8.11 10.15
C TRP A 96 2.02 -9.07 9.61
N ARG A 97 1.71 -10.37 9.47
CA ARG A 97 2.59 -11.32 8.80
C ARG A 97 2.91 -10.88 7.37
N ILE A 98 1.87 -10.57 6.58
CA ILE A 98 1.96 -10.15 5.18
C ILE A 98 2.71 -8.82 5.08
N ALA A 99 2.35 -7.80 5.86
CA ALA A 99 2.98 -6.49 5.79
C ALA A 99 4.45 -6.51 6.20
N ASN A 100 4.84 -7.39 7.13
CA ASN A 100 6.25 -7.58 7.51
C ASN A 100 7.06 -8.34 6.45
N GLU A 101 6.42 -9.21 5.67
CA GLU A 101 7.06 -9.92 4.54
C GLU A 101 7.19 -9.01 3.32
N VAL A 102 6.13 -8.30 2.97
CA VAL A 102 6.05 -7.43 1.79
C VAL A 102 6.80 -6.11 2.02
N GLN A 103 6.81 -5.60 3.25
CA GLN A 103 7.35 -4.28 3.61
C GLN A 103 6.90 -3.14 2.67
N PRO A 104 5.58 -2.92 2.51
CA PRO A 104 5.05 -2.10 1.43
C PRO A 104 5.32 -0.60 1.59
N VAL A 105 5.79 0.03 0.50
CA VAL A 105 5.93 1.49 0.41
C VAL A 105 4.56 2.19 0.33
N ALA A 106 3.52 1.48 -0.10
CA ALA A 106 2.15 1.94 0.00
C ALA A 106 1.12 0.80 0.14
N ILE A 107 -0.02 1.09 0.78
CA ILE A 107 -1.09 0.13 1.08
C ILE A 107 -2.46 0.65 0.60
N ILE A 108 -3.21 -0.15 -0.15
CA ILE A 108 -4.65 0.11 -0.38
C ILE A 108 -5.46 -1.10 0.08
N THR A 109 -6.32 -0.89 1.07
CA THR A 109 -7.29 -1.92 1.46
C THR A 109 -8.63 -1.65 0.75
N PHE A 110 -9.25 -2.70 0.20
CA PHE A 110 -10.55 -2.60 -0.44
C PHE A 110 -11.60 -3.41 0.32
N SER A 111 -12.83 -2.93 0.34
CA SER A 111 -13.97 -3.69 0.85
C SER A 111 -15.23 -3.44 0.03
N ARG A 112 -16.12 -4.43 0.03
CA ARG A 112 -17.47 -4.27 -0.52
C ARG A 112 -18.25 -3.22 0.27
N GLY A 113 -18.67 -2.16 -0.42
CA GLY A 113 -19.46 -1.06 0.09
C GLY A 113 -20.97 -1.18 -0.18
N ARG A 114 -21.65 -0.02 -0.22
CA ARG A 114 -23.11 0.09 -0.37
C ARG A 114 -23.61 -0.19 -1.80
N ASN A 115 -24.93 -0.18 -1.96
CA ASN A 115 -25.56 -0.21 -3.28
C ASN A 115 -25.08 0.95 -4.16
N GLY A 116 -24.72 0.64 -5.41
CA GLY A 116 -24.24 1.63 -6.37
C GLY A 116 -22.94 1.20 -7.03
N ARG A 117 -22.37 2.11 -7.84
CA ARG A 117 -21.05 1.97 -8.46
C ARG A 117 -20.03 2.89 -7.79
N ASN A 118 -20.17 3.03 -6.48
CA ASN A 118 -19.39 3.94 -5.67
C ASN A 118 -17.94 3.47 -5.60
N TRP A 119 -17.01 4.43 -5.59
CA TRP A 119 -15.61 4.24 -5.26
C TRP A 119 -15.26 5.23 -4.16
N GLU A 120 -15.62 4.83 -2.95
CA GLU A 120 -15.65 5.67 -1.75
C GLU A 120 -14.28 5.61 -1.09
N VAL A 121 -13.50 6.67 -1.27
CA VAL A 121 -12.15 6.79 -0.70
C VAL A 121 -12.28 7.32 0.72
N GLU A 122 -11.95 6.49 1.70
CA GLU A 122 -12.14 6.81 3.12
C GLU A 122 -11.05 7.76 3.63
N GLY A 123 -11.47 8.87 4.26
CA GLY A 123 -10.59 9.91 4.76
C GLY A 123 -9.80 9.55 6.02
N ALA A 124 -10.31 8.64 6.85
CA ALA A 124 -9.67 8.24 8.11
C ALA A 124 -10.25 6.92 8.65
N GLN A 125 -9.56 6.31 9.63
CA GLN A 125 -9.95 5.06 10.31
C GLN A 125 -9.79 5.18 11.83
N ARG A 126 -10.51 4.38 12.60
CA ARG A 126 -10.65 4.47 14.05
C ARG A 126 -10.25 3.20 14.79
N ASN A 127 -9.59 3.40 15.91
CA ASN A 127 -9.21 2.35 16.86
C ASN A 127 -10.37 2.02 17.83
N LEU A 128 -11.44 1.38 17.37
CA LEU A 128 -12.65 1.21 18.18
C LEU A 128 -12.44 0.29 19.40
N ALA A 129 -13.06 0.63 20.54
CA ALA A 129 -13.08 -0.25 21.73
C ALA A 129 -14.09 -1.40 21.62
N THR A 130 -15.09 -1.26 20.76
CA THR A 130 -16.16 -2.23 20.54
C THR A 130 -16.50 -2.25 19.07
N TRP A 131 -16.57 -3.45 18.52
CA TRP A 131 -16.76 -3.69 17.11
C TRP A 131 -18.08 -4.43 16.89
N VAL A 132 -18.60 -4.41 15.66
CA VAL A 132 -19.67 -5.33 15.28
C VAL A 132 -19.10 -6.76 15.35
N ASN A 133 -19.83 -7.68 15.98
CA ASN A 133 -19.40 -9.08 16.07
C ASN A 133 -19.17 -9.67 14.68
N ASP A 134 -18.07 -10.40 14.52
CA ASP A 134 -17.83 -11.24 13.34
C ASP A 134 -18.54 -12.60 13.48
N TYR A 135 -18.02 -13.61 12.77
CA TYR A 135 -18.68 -14.89 12.61
C TYR A 135 -18.24 -15.96 13.63
N THR A 136 -17.05 -15.83 14.22
CA THR A 136 -16.43 -16.89 15.02
C THR A 136 -15.89 -16.34 16.35
N ALA A 137 -15.96 -17.15 17.42
CA ALA A 137 -15.51 -16.70 18.73
C ALA A 137 -13.96 -16.74 18.84
N PRO A 138 -13.31 -15.73 19.45
CA PRO A 138 -13.92 -14.55 20.05
C PRO A 138 -14.40 -13.49 19.02
N PHE A 139 -15.67 -13.09 19.13
CA PHE A 139 -16.33 -12.23 18.14
C PHE A 139 -15.84 -10.78 18.05
N GLN A 140 -14.82 -10.43 18.83
CA GLN A 140 -14.25 -9.10 18.96
C GLN A 140 -12.74 -9.25 18.86
N PRO A 141 -12.01 -8.22 18.38
CA PRO A 141 -10.57 -8.29 18.35
C PRO A 141 -9.99 -8.49 19.75
N THR A 142 -8.90 -9.23 19.83
CA THR A 142 -8.18 -9.47 21.09
C THR A 142 -6.72 -9.08 20.87
N PRO A 143 -6.26 -7.92 21.38
CA PRO A 143 -6.99 -6.96 22.24
C PRO A 143 -8.07 -6.15 21.50
N SER A 144 -8.99 -5.54 22.26
CA SER A 144 -9.93 -4.52 21.77
C SER A 144 -9.81 -3.25 22.64
N PRO A 145 -9.41 -2.10 22.09
CA PRO A 145 -9.05 -1.86 20.69
C PRO A 145 -7.79 -2.63 20.23
N PRO A 146 -7.60 -2.86 18.91
CA PRO A 146 -6.47 -3.62 18.39
C PRO A 146 -5.12 -2.93 18.62
N ASP A 147 -5.06 -1.61 18.49
CA ASP A 147 -3.85 -0.83 18.77
C ASP A 147 -3.86 -0.37 20.23
N SER A 148 -3.17 -1.13 21.07
CA SER A 148 -3.02 -0.82 22.50
C SER A 148 -2.07 0.33 22.80
N SER A 149 -1.35 0.88 21.79
CA SER A 149 -0.41 1.99 21.98
C SER A 149 -1.09 3.36 22.02
N VAL A 150 -2.35 3.42 21.58
CA VAL A 150 -3.16 4.65 21.56
C VAL A 150 -4.52 4.43 22.23
N PRO A 151 -5.19 5.49 22.70
CA PRO A 151 -6.53 5.37 23.28
C PRO A 151 -7.57 4.78 22.30
N ALA A 152 -8.62 4.20 22.86
CA ALA A 152 -9.80 3.85 22.07
C ALA A 152 -10.39 5.09 21.38
N GLY A 153 -10.82 4.91 20.13
CA GLY A 153 -11.33 5.97 19.27
C GLY A 153 -10.25 6.83 18.61
N PHE A 154 -8.96 6.52 18.80
CA PHE A 154 -7.89 7.20 18.09
C PHE A 154 -8.09 7.11 16.58
N VAL A 155 -7.98 8.26 15.89
CA VAL A 155 -8.24 8.39 14.46
C VAL A 155 -6.91 8.48 13.72
N ARG A 156 -6.74 7.66 12.69
CA ARG A 156 -5.61 7.73 11.76
C ARG A 156 -6.12 8.17 10.38
N PRO A 157 -5.64 9.30 9.84
CA PRO A 157 -6.05 9.77 8.52
C PRO A 157 -5.51 8.85 7.43
N SER A 158 -6.22 8.79 6.31
CA SER A 158 -5.70 8.25 5.06
C SER A 158 -4.56 9.13 4.55
N THR A 159 -3.53 8.50 4.00
CA THR A 159 -2.38 9.15 3.34
C THR A 159 -2.34 8.84 1.85
N LEU A 160 -3.42 8.28 1.29
CA LEU A 160 -3.60 8.17 -0.15
C LEU A 160 -3.73 9.55 -0.81
N PRO A 161 -3.36 9.70 -2.09
CA PRO A 161 -3.66 10.89 -2.89
C PRO A 161 -5.15 10.91 -3.27
N MET A 162 -6.03 11.04 -2.28
CA MET A 162 -7.46 10.77 -2.41
C MET A 162 -8.14 11.62 -3.48
N GLN A 163 -7.81 12.92 -3.52
CA GLN A 163 -8.41 13.83 -4.51
C GLN A 163 -7.95 13.47 -5.93
N ASP A 164 -6.67 13.17 -6.12
CA ASP A 164 -6.16 12.77 -7.43
C ASP A 164 -6.78 11.45 -7.90
N ILE A 165 -7.05 10.51 -6.97
CA ILE A 165 -7.75 9.25 -7.27
C ILE A 165 -9.17 9.55 -7.76
N VAL A 166 -9.90 10.39 -7.04
CA VAL A 166 -11.27 10.79 -7.42
C VAL A 166 -11.26 11.49 -8.78
N ASP A 167 -10.47 12.55 -8.94
CA ASP A 167 -10.42 13.36 -10.15
C ASP A 167 -10.06 12.50 -11.37
N ARG A 168 -9.10 11.57 -11.23
CA ARG A 168 -8.68 10.72 -12.33
C ARG A 168 -9.71 9.66 -12.70
N LEU A 169 -10.42 9.09 -11.73
CA LEU A 169 -11.53 8.18 -12.01
C LEU A 169 -12.71 8.89 -12.67
N GLU A 170 -13.07 10.09 -12.21
CA GLU A 170 -14.12 10.91 -12.84
C GLU A 170 -13.78 11.23 -14.30
N ASN A 171 -12.51 11.52 -14.56
CA ASN A 171 -12.04 11.89 -15.91
C ASN A 171 -11.93 10.69 -16.86
N GLU A 172 -11.26 9.62 -16.44
CA GLU A 172 -10.91 8.50 -17.31
C GLU A 172 -11.95 7.38 -17.31
N PHE A 173 -12.77 7.28 -16.27
CA PHE A 173 -13.68 6.15 -16.08
C PHE A 173 -15.02 6.53 -15.43
N PRO A 174 -15.80 7.42 -16.07
CA PRO A 174 -17.03 8.01 -15.50
C PRO A 174 -18.19 7.02 -15.28
N VAL A 175 -17.98 5.72 -15.52
CA VAL A 175 -18.94 4.66 -15.17
C VAL A 175 -18.91 4.33 -13.67
N ILE A 176 -17.84 4.71 -12.98
CA ILE A 176 -17.67 4.65 -11.53
C ILE A 176 -18.02 6.01 -10.93
N ASN A 177 -18.57 6.02 -9.73
CA ASN A 177 -18.90 7.23 -8.97
C ASN A 177 -17.89 7.38 -7.82
N PRO A 178 -16.70 7.94 -8.07
CA PRO A 178 -15.71 8.14 -7.02
C PRO A 178 -16.09 9.36 -6.15
N PHE A 179 -15.77 9.29 -4.86
CA PHE A 179 -15.84 10.43 -3.95
C PHE A 179 -14.99 10.17 -2.71
N ILE A 180 -14.66 11.21 -1.98
CA ILE A 180 -14.03 11.11 -0.67
C ILE A 180 -15.12 11.09 0.39
N ASP A 181 -15.08 10.11 1.29
CA ASP A 181 -15.83 10.18 2.55
C ASP A 181 -14.88 10.66 3.67
N PRO A 182 -14.94 11.94 4.07
CA PRO A 182 -14.03 12.47 5.07
C PRO A 182 -14.32 11.97 6.49
N ASP A 183 -15.56 11.54 6.78
CA ASP A 183 -16.06 11.34 8.14
C ASP A 183 -16.85 10.02 8.35
N GLY A 184 -17.09 9.24 7.29
CA GLY A 184 -17.80 7.96 7.38
C GLY A 184 -16.96 6.84 7.98
N TYR A 185 -15.64 6.91 7.76
CA TYR A 185 -14.67 5.87 8.09
C TYR A 185 -15.02 4.53 7.38
N GLY A 186 -14.16 3.52 7.46
CA GLY A 186 -14.47 2.14 7.02
C GLY A 186 -15.63 1.43 7.76
N GLY A 187 -16.40 2.11 8.62
CA GLY A 187 -17.54 1.57 9.37
C GLY A 187 -17.20 1.11 10.79
N GLY A 188 -17.63 -0.08 11.18
CA GLY A 188 -17.41 -0.64 12.53
C GLY A 188 -17.26 -2.16 12.56
N PHE A 189 -16.97 -2.73 11.39
CA PHE A 189 -16.77 -4.15 11.16
C PHE A 189 -15.38 -4.39 10.54
N LEU A 190 -15.17 -5.53 9.89
CA LEU A 190 -13.86 -5.92 9.36
C LEU A 190 -13.29 -4.97 8.28
N SER A 191 -14.12 -4.20 7.58
CA SER A 191 -13.66 -3.16 6.63
C SER A 191 -12.88 -2.04 7.32
N GLU A 192 -13.45 -1.41 8.34
CA GLU A 192 -12.75 -0.46 9.22
C GLU A 192 -11.53 -1.11 9.87
N PHE A 193 -11.63 -2.38 10.27
CA PHE A 193 -10.57 -3.07 10.99
C PHE A 193 -9.31 -3.25 10.14
N ILE A 194 -9.45 -3.82 8.93
CA ILE A 194 -8.32 -3.97 8.00
C ILE A 194 -7.82 -2.61 7.50
N ALA A 195 -8.73 -1.65 7.31
CA ALA A 195 -8.37 -0.28 6.96
C ALA A 195 -7.48 0.36 8.04
N TYR A 196 -7.86 0.20 9.31
CA TYR A 196 -7.12 0.72 10.45
C TYR A 196 -5.73 0.08 10.55
N HIS A 197 -5.62 -1.23 10.32
CA HIS A 197 -4.32 -1.91 10.23
C HIS A 197 -3.41 -1.32 9.13
N GLY A 198 -3.97 -1.02 7.95
CA GLY A 198 -3.25 -0.34 6.86
C GLY A 198 -2.65 1.01 7.26
N VAL A 199 -3.49 1.93 7.76
CA VAL A 199 -3.02 3.26 8.18
C VAL A 199 -2.19 3.22 9.47
N TRP A 200 -2.35 2.18 10.30
CA TRP A 200 -1.50 1.93 11.45
C TRP A 200 -0.08 1.53 11.02
N TYR A 201 0.06 0.55 10.12
CA TYR A 201 1.36 0.18 9.54
C TYR A 201 2.08 1.41 8.98
N GLN A 202 1.40 2.17 8.13
CA GLN A 202 1.97 3.37 7.52
C GLN A 202 2.43 4.39 8.56
N SER A 203 1.66 4.58 9.65
CA SER A 203 2.06 5.51 10.71
C SER A 203 3.34 5.07 11.44
N LEU A 204 3.52 3.76 11.66
CA LEU A 204 4.71 3.21 12.32
C LEU A 204 5.95 3.39 11.43
N HIS A 205 5.77 3.27 10.12
CA HIS A 205 6.83 3.30 9.14
C HIS A 205 6.82 4.59 8.30
N SER A 206 6.36 5.71 8.87
CA SER A 206 6.26 6.98 8.14
C SER A 206 7.60 7.72 8.00
N ASP A 207 8.62 7.30 8.75
CA ASP A 207 9.97 7.88 8.72
C ASP A 207 10.75 7.40 7.47
N PRO A 208 11.27 8.31 6.62
CA PRO A 208 12.09 7.94 5.45
C PRO A 208 13.39 7.18 5.75
N THR A 209 13.79 7.11 7.01
CA THR A 209 14.95 6.33 7.48
C THR A 209 14.58 4.93 7.96
N ASP A 210 13.29 4.59 8.02
CA ASP A 210 12.82 3.24 8.30
C ASP A 210 13.06 2.33 7.07
N PRO A 211 13.73 1.17 7.22
CA PRO A 211 13.84 0.21 6.12
C PRO A 211 12.50 -0.29 5.55
N ALA A 212 11.41 -0.18 6.31
CA ALA A 212 10.06 -0.52 5.89
C ALA A 212 9.22 0.73 5.54
N TRP A 213 9.88 1.85 5.18
CA TRP A 213 9.23 3.14 4.93
C TRP A 213 7.99 3.01 4.04
N SER A 214 6.88 3.56 4.54
CA SER A 214 5.57 3.53 3.91
C SER A 214 5.01 4.95 3.83
N VAL A 215 4.79 5.42 2.60
CA VAL A 215 4.42 6.82 2.32
C VAL A 215 2.92 7.04 2.21
N ALA A 216 2.15 5.98 1.97
CA ALA A 216 0.73 6.08 1.70
C ALA A 216 -0.03 4.83 2.16
N ALA A 217 -1.15 5.04 2.85
CA ALA A 217 -2.10 3.99 3.15
C ALA A 217 -3.52 4.53 3.21
N GLY A 218 -4.49 3.71 2.84
CA GLY A 218 -5.90 4.04 3.02
C GLY A 218 -6.84 2.91 2.65
N HIS A 219 -8.13 3.26 2.61
CA HIS A 219 -9.21 2.32 2.35
C HIS A 219 -10.16 2.84 1.28
N ILE A 220 -10.69 1.91 0.49
CA ILE A 220 -11.70 2.23 -0.51
C ILE A 220 -12.85 1.23 -0.43
N HIS A 221 -14.05 1.75 -0.17
CA HIS A 221 -15.29 0.99 -0.30
C HIS A 221 -15.76 0.97 -1.76
N VAL A 222 -16.07 -0.22 -2.26
CA VAL A 222 -16.47 -0.45 -3.65
C VAL A 222 -17.93 -0.89 -3.72
N GLY A 223 -18.76 -0.12 -4.41
CA GLY A 223 -20.19 -0.37 -4.49
C GLY A 223 -20.54 -1.71 -5.16
N ILE A 224 -21.63 -2.34 -4.71
CA ILE A 224 -21.94 -3.72 -5.12
C ILE A 224 -22.36 -3.89 -6.58
N ASN A 225 -22.64 -2.79 -7.29
CA ASN A 225 -23.01 -2.81 -8.71
C ASN A 225 -21.78 -2.60 -9.63
N VAL A 226 -20.58 -2.45 -9.06
CA VAL A 226 -19.32 -2.51 -9.81
C VAL A 226 -19.08 -3.96 -10.23
N THR A 227 -18.97 -4.21 -11.53
CA THR A 227 -18.60 -5.54 -12.02
C THR A 227 -17.12 -5.81 -11.76
N THR A 228 -16.70 -7.07 -11.72
CA THR A 228 -15.27 -7.41 -11.57
C THR A 228 -14.39 -6.70 -12.60
N GLN A 229 -14.82 -6.63 -13.87
CA GLN A 229 -14.07 -5.94 -14.91
C GLN A 229 -13.97 -4.42 -14.67
N GLN A 230 -15.06 -3.80 -14.19
CA GLN A 230 -15.04 -2.38 -13.80
C GLN A 230 -14.13 -2.16 -12.59
N GLY A 231 -14.18 -3.05 -11.59
CA GLY A 231 -13.33 -3.01 -10.42
C GLY A 231 -11.85 -3.16 -10.79
N ILE A 232 -11.50 -4.08 -11.70
CA ILE A 232 -10.14 -4.26 -12.22
C ILE A 232 -9.66 -2.93 -12.81
N ARG A 233 -10.44 -2.35 -13.73
CA ARG A 233 -10.06 -1.10 -14.40
C ARG A 233 -9.91 0.07 -13.41
N ALA A 234 -10.84 0.20 -12.47
CA ALA A 234 -10.78 1.26 -11.45
C ALA A 234 -9.60 1.08 -10.48
N THR A 235 -9.27 -0.17 -10.13
CA THR A 235 -8.09 -0.51 -9.32
C THR A 235 -6.81 -0.10 -10.04
N GLU A 236 -6.67 -0.42 -11.32
CA GLU A 236 -5.49 -0.03 -12.10
C GLU A 236 -5.36 1.50 -12.22
N ILE A 237 -6.46 2.23 -12.43
CA ILE A 237 -6.42 3.70 -12.46
C ILE A 237 -5.97 4.23 -11.09
N THR A 238 -6.54 3.70 -10.01
CA THR A 238 -6.17 4.06 -8.62
C THR A 238 -4.70 3.78 -8.35
N LEU A 239 -4.17 2.62 -8.76
CA LEU A 239 -2.77 2.25 -8.62
C LEU A 239 -1.85 3.18 -9.40
N ARG A 240 -2.19 3.51 -10.66
CA ARG A 240 -1.39 4.46 -11.44
C ARG A 240 -1.32 5.82 -10.75
N THR A 241 -2.44 6.32 -10.23
CA THR A 241 -2.48 7.58 -9.47
C THR A 241 -1.65 7.49 -8.19
N LEU A 242 -1.76 6.40 -7.44
CA LEU A 242 -0.97 6.17 -6.24
C LEU A 242 0.52 6.19 -6.58
N LEU A 243 0.94 5.46 -7.62
CA LEU A 243 2.33 5.42 -8.03
C LEU A 243 2.83 6.79 -8.52
N ASP A 244 2.00 7.56 -9.23
CA ASP A 244 2.33 8.94 -9.63
C ASP A 244 2.63 9.81 -8.39
N TYR A 245 1.90 9.60 -7.29
CA TYR A 245 2.16 10.27 -6.00
C TYR A 245 3.40 9.73 -5.29
N VAL A 246 3.59 8.41 -5.23
CA VAL A 246 4.76 7.77 -4.61
C VAL A 246 6.05 8.27 -5.27
N ASP A 247 6.07 8.40 -6.60
CA ASP A 247 7.21 8.92 -7.37
C ASP A 247 7.59 10.37 -7.01
N THR A 248 6.67 11.14 -6.40
CA THR A 248 6.98 12.50 -5.92
C THR A 248 7.69 12.53 -4.57
N ILE A 249 7.68 11.42 -3.84
CA ILE A 249 8.17 11.31 -2.45
C ILE A 249 9.38 10.39 -2.37
N VAL A 250 9.25 9.22 -2.99
CA VAL A 250 10.28 8.19 -3.01
C VAL A 250 11.28 8.56 -4.10
N PRO A 251 12.57 8.72 -3.77
CA PRO A 251 13.59 8.94 -4.78
C PRO A 251 13.54 7.79 -5.78
N GLU A 252 13.51 8.10 -7.08
CA GLU A 252 13.64 7.11 -8.16
C GLU A 252 14.65 6.05 -7.76
N PRO A 253 14.32 4.75 -7.83
CA PRO A 253 15.25 3.69 -7.51
C PRO A 253 16.49 3.94 -8.36
N THR A 254 17.55 4.46 -7.74
CA THR A 254 18.73 4.86 -8.49
C THR A 254 19.21 3.60 -9.16
N SER A 255 19.00 3.51 -10.46
CA SER A 255 19.75 2.60 -11.31
C SER A 255 21.19 2.94 -11.01
N PHE A 256 21.86 2.11 -10.21
CA PHE A 256 23.29 2.17 -10.01
C PHE A 256 23.90 1.85 -11.37
N MET A 257 23.90 2.83 -12.27
CA MET A 257 24.90 2.91 -13.31
C MET A 257 26.21 2.98 -12.56
N LEU A 258 26.90 1.85 -12.54
CA LEU A 258 28.31 1.72 -12.20
C LEU A 258 29.10 2.75 -13.01
N MET A 259 29.18 3.98 -12.50
CA MET A 259 30.25 4.89 -12.83
C MET A 259 31.49 4.38 -12.10
N ALA A 260 32.01 3.24 -12.56
CA ALA A 260 33.37 2.84 -12.26
C ALA A 260 34.27 3.95 -12.82
N PRO A 261 35.10 4.64 -12.00
CA PRO A 261 36.08 5.55 -12.57
C PRO A 261 37.12 4.70 -13.32
N LEU A 262 37.05 4.78 -14.65
CA LEU A 262 38.13 4.45 -15.58
C LEU A 262 39.33 5.36 -15.28
N ALA A 263 40.05 5.07 -14.19
CA ALA A 263 41.21 5.84 -13.76
C ALA A 263 42.35 4.90 -13.34
N LEU A 264 42.71 3.93 -14.20
CA LEU A 264 43.95 3.17 -14.08
C LEU A 264 44.43 2.68 -15.47
N LEU A 265 44.44 3.59 -16.46
CA LEU A 265 45.05 3.35 -17.78
C LEU A 265 45.85 4.57 -18.25
N ALA A 266 46.73 5.11 -17.40
CA ALA A 266 47.81 5.97 -17.85
C ALA A 266 48.83 6.15 -16.72
N LEU A 267 49.74 5.19 -16.52
CA LEU A 267 51.12 5.41 -16.04
C LEU A 267 51.79 4.07 -15.68
N ARG A 268 52.18 3.31 -16.71
CA ARG A 268 53.39 2.47 -16.66
C ARG A 268 53.87 2.11 -18.07
N ARG A 269 54.39 3.12 -18.74
CA ARG A 269 55.46 2.96 -19.74
C ARG A 269 56.49 4.04 -19.50
N ARG A 270 57.47 3.71 -18.67
CA ARG A 270 58.90 4.04 -18.74
C ARG A 270 59.55 3.68 -17.42
#